data_AF-A0A848SQ87-F1
#
_entry.id   AF-A0A848SQ87-F1
#
_cell.length_a   1.000
_cell.length_b   1.000
_cell.length_c   1.000
_cell.angle_alpha   90.00
_cell.angle_beta   90.00
_cell.angle_gamma   90.00
#
_symmetry.space_group_name_H-M   'P 1'
#
loop_
_entity.id
_entity.type
_entity.pdbx_description
1 polymer ?
#
loop_
_entity_poly.entity_id
_entity_poly.type
_entity_poly.pdbx_seq_one_letter_code
_entity_poly.pdbx_strand_id
1 'polypeptide(L)'
;MAPEQLGAVAIGLSMRPARAIPVELMVERRIGMDSGGRDAWALGLAGGVDHVRLPLHFELGAYGQTGVVGANRRDLYGEAALTIERPIALSERTSIAIGGGGWAAAQPGVARVDIGPQASLRIAAGDGALRLTAGWRQRVAGNASPGSGPILTLGSDF
;
A
#
# COMPACT_ATOMS: atom_id res chain seq x y z
N MET A 1 3.81 6.06 27.28
CA MET A 1 2.52 5.34 27.16
C MET A 1 2.29 5.10 25.69
N ALA A 2 2.49 3.87 25.20
CA ALA A 2 2.22 3.54 23.80
C ALA A 2 0.70 3.58 23.60
N PRO A 3 0.19 4.11 22.47
CA PRO A 3 -1.24 4.02 22.21
C PRO A 3 -1.61 2.54 22.11
N GLU A 4 -2.61 2.11 22.89
CA GLU A 4 -3.23 0.80 22.73
C GLU A 4 -3.64 0.65 21.27
N GLN A 5 -3.31 -0.49 20.64
CA GLN A 5 -3.88 -0.83 19.35
C GLN A 5 -5.36 -1.12 19.57
N LEU A 6 -6.17 -0.09 19.35
CA LEU A 6 -7.61 -0.15 19.47
C LEU A 6 -8.17 -1.02 18.33
N GLY A 7 -8.95 -2.03 18.68
CA GLY A 7 -9.45 -3.03 17.75
C GLY A 7 -10.56 -2.46 16.87
N ALA A 8 -10.43 -2.59 15.56
CA ALA A 8 -11.48 -2.25 14.61
C ALA A 8 -11.63 -3.35 13.57
N VAL A 9 -12.87 -3.65 13.19
CA VAL A 9 -13.20 -4.49 12.03
C VAL A 9 -13.77 -3.60 10.97
N ALA A 10 -13.47 -3.89 9.71
CA ALA A 10 -14.02 -3.17 8.59
C ALA A 10 -14.60 -4.13 7.54
N ILE A 11 -15.70 -3.71 6.94
CA ILE A 11 -16.33 -4.39 5.81
C ILE A 11 -16.52 -3.36 4.71
N GLY A 12 -16.05 -3.65 3.50
CA GLY A 12 -16.10 -2.71 2.39
C GLY A 12 -16.46 -3.35 1.07
N LEU A 13 -16.86 -2.49 0.13
CA LEU A 13 -17.07 -2.79 -1.26
C LEU A 13 -16.12 -1.93 -2.08
N SER A 14 -15.52 -2.50 -3.12
CA SER A 14 -14.77 -1.75 -4.11
C SER A 14 -15.27 -2.02 -5.52
N MET A 15 -15.14 -1.04 -6.41
CA MET A 15 -15.50 -1.17 -7.81
C MET A 15 -14.61 -0.32 -8.70
N ARG A 16 -14.34 -0.83 -9.91
CA ARG A 16 -13.72 -0.05 -10.99
C ARG A 16 -14.82 0.41 -11.95
N PRO A 17 -15.06 1.73 -12.10
CA PRO A 17 -16.20 2.22 -12.88
C PRO A 17 -16.19 1.77 -14.34
N ALA A 18 -15.00 1.68 -14.94
CA ALA A 18 -14.81 1.17 -16.30
C ALA A 18 -13.39 0.60 -16.43
N ARG A 19 -13.20 -0.39 -17.33
CA ARG A 19 -11.87 -0.99 -17.59
C ARG A 19 -10.81 0.03 -18.04
N ALA A 20 -11.24 1.12 -18.68
CA ALA A 20 -10.35 2.17 -19.16
C ALA A 20 -9.94 3.19 -18.07
N ILE A 21 -10.61 3.18 -16.91
CA ILE A 21 -10.34 4.11 -15.81
C ILE A 21 -9.51 3.34 -14.77
N PRO A 22 -8.22 3.63 -14.59
CA PRO A 22 -7.34 2.92 -13.65
C PRO A 22 -7.56 3.39 -12.20
N VAL A 23 -8.82 3.63 -11.84
CA VAL A 23 -9.25 4.11 -10.53
C VAL A 23 -10.29 3.16 -9.95
N GLU A 24 -10.10 2.82 -8.70
CA GLU A 24 -10.97 1.99 -7.89
C GLU A 24 -11.65 2.85 -6.82
N LEU A 25 -12.97 2.78 -6.79
CA LEU A 25 -13.81 3.42 -5.78
C LEU A 25 -13.99 2.44 -4.63
N MET A 26 -13.87 2.92 -3.40
CA MET A 26 -13.99 2.10 -2.19
C MET A 26 -14.97 2.75 -1.22
N VAL A 27 -15.87 1.93 -0.67
CA VAL A 27 -16.76 2.32 0.44
C VAL A 27 -16.60 1.31 1.54
N GLU A 28 -16.25 1.76 2.74
CA GLU A 28 -15.96 0.88 3.87
C GLU A 28 -16.77 1.32 5.10
N ARG A 29 -17.34 0.34 5.81
CA ARG A 29 -17.88 0.50 7.15
C ARG A 29 -16.86 -0.01 8.15
N ARG A 30 -16.32 0.90 8.96
CA ARG A 30 -15.43 0.60 10.09
C ARG A 30 -16.25 0.53 11.36
N ILE A 31 -16.08 -0.56 12.09
CA ILE A 31 -16.77 -0.88 13.34
C ILE A 31 -15.71 -0.92 14.43
N GLY A 32 -15.81 0.00 15.39
CA GLY A 32 -14.95 0.00 16.56
C GLY A 32 -15.31 -1.18 17.46
N MET A 33 -14.34 -1.98 17.90
CA MET A 33 -14.57 -3.15 18.75
C MET A 33 -14.32 -2.88 20.24
N ASP A 34 -13.76 -1.72 20.59
CA ASP A 34 -13.49 -1.32 21.97
C ASP A 34 -14.19 0.00 22.35
N SER A 35 -14.08 0.37 23.63
CA SER A 35 -14.76 1.52 24.23
C SER A 35 -14.34 2.89 23.66
N GLY A 36 -13.31 2.94 22.81
CA GLY A 36 -12.83 4.15 22.13
C GLY A 36 -13.03 4.13 20.61
N GLY A 37 -13.27 2.96 20.02
CA GLY A 37 -13.49 2.75 18.59
C GLY A 37 -14.80 3.39 18.12
N ARG A 38 -14.72 4.20 17.06
CA ARG A 38 -15.88 4.84 16.46
C ARG A 38 -16.32 4.10 15.19
N ASP A 39 -17.61 3.85 15.14
CA ASP A 39 -18.32 3.51 13.92
C ASP A 39 -18.21 4.63 12.87
N ALA A 40 -17.58 4.35 11.75
CA ALA A 40 -17.35 5.33 10.70
C ALA A 40 -17.58 4.73 9.31
N TRP A 41 -18.16 5.52 8.43
CA TRP A 41 -18.09 5.28 6.99
C TRP A 41 -16.79 5.88 6.47
N ALA A 42 -16.13 5.16 5.56
CA ALA A 42 -15.03 5.67 4.79
C ALA A 42 -15.35 5.60 3.30
N LEU A 43 -14.94 6.64 2.57
CA LEU A 43 -15.03 6.72 1.12
C LEU A 43 -13.62 6.94 0.60
N GLY A 44 -13.21 6.15 -0.38
CA GLY A 44 -11.86 6.16 -0.91
C GLY A 44 -11.80 6.04 -2.42
N LEU A 45 -10.69 6.52 -2.97
CA LEU A 45 -10.27 6.38 -4.34
C LEU A 45 -8.85 5.84 -4.33
N ALA A 46 -8.58 4.80 -5.10
CA ALA A 46 -7.24 4.26 -5.28
C ALA A 46 -6.93 4.07 -6.77
N GLY A 47 -5.65 4.10 -7.13
CA GLY A 47 -5.22 3.87 -8.49
C GLY A 47 -3.73 3.61 -8.55
N GLY A 48 -3.27 3.06 -9.67
CA GLY A 48 -1.86 2.75 -9.82
C GLY A 48 -1.53 2.10 -11.15
N VAL A 49 -0.23 1.93 -11.35
CA VAL A 49 0.39 1.22 -12.45
C VAL A 49 1.42 0.26 -11.89
N ASP A 50 1.59 -0.87 -12.54
CA ASP A 50 2.62 -1.85 -12.20
C ASP A 50 3.34 -2.28 -13.47
N HIS A 51 4.57 -2.75 -13.34
CA HIS A 51 5.38 -3.27 -14.44
C HIS A 51 5.56 -2.30 -15.62
N VAL A 52 5.62 -0.98 -15.37
CA VAL A 52 5.91 0.01 -16.41
C VAL A 52 7.37 -0.08 -16.81
N ARG A 53 7.63 -0.56 -18.03
CA ARG A 53 9.01 -0.73 -18.54
C ARG A 53 9.76 0.59 -18.62
N LEU A 54 10.95 0.62 -18.02
CA LEU A 54 11.93 1.69 -18.08
C LEU A 54 13.19 1.23 -18.85
N PRO A 55 14.08 2.15 -19.25
CA PRO A 55 15.39 1.80 -19.81
C PRO A 55 16.20 0.88 -18.87
N LEU A 56 17.20 0.20 -19.44
CA LEU A 56 18.13 -0.67 -18.69
C LEU A 56 17.44 -1.82 -17.94
N HIS A 57 16.29 -2.28 -18.45
CA HIS A 57 15.49 -3.36 -17.87
C HIS A 57 14.97 -3.07 -16.46
N PHE A 58 14.77 -1.80 -16.11
CA PHE A 58 14.01 -1.45 -14.92
C PHE A 58 12.52 -1.48 -15.19
N GLU A 59 11.75 -1.67 -14.14
CA GLU A 59 10.30 -1.55 -14.12
C GLU A 59 9.90 -0.57 -13.02
N LEU A 60 8.89 0.22 -13.30
CA LEU A 60 8.27 1.14 -12.36
C LEU A 60 6.91 0.60 -11.92
N GLY A 61 6.70 0.63 -10.61
CA GLY A 61 5.39 0.50 -9.98
C GLY A 61 5.05 1.81 -9.27
N ALA A 62 3.79 2.23 -9.33
CA ALA A 62 3.31 3.35 -8.56
C ALA A 62 1.85 3.15 -8.17
N TYR A 63 1.49 3.47 -6.93
CA TYR A 63 0.10 3.49 -6.50
C TYR A 63 -0.17 4.69 -5.62
N GLY A 64 -1.42 5.09 -5.55
CA GLY A 64 -1.90 6.10 -4.62
C GLY A 64 -3.34 5.82 -4.19
N GLN A 65 -3.66 6.21 -2.97
CA GLN A 65 -4.99 6.16 -2.41
C GLN A 65 -5.26 7.43 -1.62
N THR A 66 -6.51 7.90 -1.65
CA THR A 66 -6.98 8.95 -0.76
C THR A 66 -8.43 8.73 -0.40
N GLY A 67 -8.85 9.27 0.73
CA GLY A 67 -10.24 9.18 1.14
C GLY A 67 -10.55 10.03 2.34
N VAL A 68 -11.76 9.81 2.84
CA VAL A 68 -12.30 10.45 4.04
C VAL A 68 -12.90 9.38 4.94
N VAL A 69 -12.67 9.50 6.24
CA VAL A 69 -13.29 8.67 7.27
C VAL A 69 -14.19 9.55 8.13
N GLY A 70 -15.43 9.11 8.36
CA GLY A 70 -16.39 9.77 9.25
C GLY A 70 -17.13 10.95 8.64
N ALA A 71 -18.44 11.04 8.88
CA ALA A 71 -19.28 12.15 8.41
C ALA A 71 -19.12 13.43 9.27
N ASN A 72 -18.87 13.27 10.58
CA ASN A 72 -18.86 14.37 11.56
C ASN A 72 -17.47 15.00 11.76
N ARG A 73 -16.41 14.18 11.79
CA ARG A 73 -15.01 14.62 11.69
C ARG A 73 -14.50 13.98 10.42
N ARG A 74 -14.45 14.75 9.34
CA ARG A 74 -14.10 14.28 7.99
C ARG A 74 -12.59 14.10 7.93
N ASP A 75 -12.11 13.02 8.53
CA ASP A 75 -10.69 12.76 8.66
C ASP A 75 -10.15 12.31 7.29
N LEU A 76 -9.54 13.26 6.58
CA LEU A 76 -8.95 13.02 5.27
C LEU A 76 -7.66 12.23 5.42
N TYR A 77 -7.46 11.23 4.58
CA TYR A 77 -6.22 10.49 4.50
C TYR A 77 -5.74 10.37 3.07
N GLY A 78 -4.43 10.18 2.91
CA GLY A 78 -3.82 9.90 1.63
C GLY A 78 -2.53 9.13 1.79
N GLU A 79 -2.26 8.24 0.87
CA GLU A 79 -1.00 7.51 0.77
C GLU A 79 -0.61 7.28 -0.68
N ALA A 80 0.69 7.09 -0.90
CA ALA A 80 1.24 6.77 -2.20
C ALA A 80 2.56 6.01 -2.06
N ALA A 81 2.88 5.23 -3.09
CA ALA A 81 4.18 4.62 -3.26
C ALA A 81 4.65 4.71 -4.71
N LEU A 82 5.96 4.75 -4.88
CA LEU A 82 6.63 4.58 -6.16
C LEU A 82 7.83 3.67 -5.95
N THR A 83 7.97 2.66 -6.80
CA THR A 83 9.09 1.71 -6.80
C THR A 83 9.72 1.65 -8.18
N ILE A 84 11.04 1.47 -8.20
CA ILE A 84 11.80 1.18 -9.40
C ILE A 84 12.67 -0.03 -9.09
N GLU A 85 12.43 -1.14 -9.79
CA GLU A 85 13.09 -2.41 -9.56
C GLU A 85 13.60 -3.00 -10.88
N ARG A 86 14.69 -3.74 -10.82
CA ARG A 86 15.21 -4.52 -11.95
C ARG A 86 14.82 -5.97 -11.76
N PRO A 87 13.89 -6.53 -12.56
CA PRO A 87 13.59 -7.95 -12.53
C PRO A 87 14.73 -8.80 -13.11
N ILE A 88 14.92 -9.97 -12.50
CA ILE A 88 15.88 -11.00 -12.86
C ILE A 88 15.12 -12.34 -12.82
N ALA A 89 14.99 -12.98 -13.98
CA ALA A 89 14.40 -14.30 -14.06
C ALA A 89 15.34 -15.33 -13.40
N LEU A 90 14.80 -16.12 -12.47
CA LEU A 90 15.51 -17.23 -11.83
C LEU A 90 15.11 -18.57 -12.48
N SER A 91 13.89 -18.67 -12.98
CA SER A 91 13.35 -19.78 -13.76
C SER A 91 12.17 -19.30 -14.62
N GLU A 92 11.53 -20.19 -15.36
CA GLU A 92 10.29 -19.87 -16.10
C GLU A 92 9.13 -19.42 -15.20
N ARG A 93 9.13 -19.83 -13.92
CA ARG A 93 8.04 -19.55 -12.96
C ARG A 93 8.45 -18.64 -11.82
N THR A 94 9.74 -18.30 -11.71
CA THR A 94 10.26 -17.55 -10.57
C THR A 94 11.12 -16.38 -11.03
N SER A 95 10.85 -15.20 -10.48
CA SER A 95 11.67 -14.01 -10.71
C SER A 95 11.91 -13.28 -9.40
N ILE A 96 13.07 -12.63 -9.31
CA ILE A 96 13.40 -11.69 -8.25
C ILE A 96 13.56 -10.30 -8.87
N ALA A 97 12.98 -9.28 -8.25
CA ALA A 97 13.26 -7.89 -8.62
C ALA A 97 13.96 -7.19 -7.46
N ILE A 98 14.95 -6.38 -7.77
CA ILE A 98 15.75 -5.65 -6.77
C ILE A 98 15.78 -4.18 -7.16
N GLY A 99 15.57 -3.31 -6.17
CA GLY A 99 15.62 -1.87 -6.39
C GLY A 99 15.29 -1.10 -5.12
N GLY A 100 14.42 -0.10 -5.26
CA GLY A 100 14.00 0.73 -4.15
C GLY A 100 12.82 1.62 -4.51
N GLY A 101 12.40 2.44 -3.56
CA GLY A 101 11.25 3.28 -3.74
C GLY A 101 11.12 4.40 -2.73
N GLY A 102 10.01 5.11 -2.86
CA GLY A 102 9.53 6.11 -1.93
C GLY A 102 8.08 5.85 -1.55
N TRP A 103 7.74 6.15 -0.30
CA TRP A 103 6.40 5.98 0.27
C TRP A 103 6.02 7.24 1.02
N ALA A 104 4.76 7.64 0.92
CA ALA A 104 4.22 8.76 1.66
C ALA A 104 2.82 8.42 2.18
N ALA A 105 2.51 8.84 3.39
CA ALA A 105 1.18 8.76 3.96
C ALA A 105 0.90 9.96 4.86
N ALA A 106 -0.34 10.44 4.89
CA ALA A 106 -0.77 11.54 5.74
C ALA A 106 -2.23 11.37 6.15
N GLN A 107 -2.51 11.75 7.40
CA GLN A 107 -3.84 11.91 7.99
C GLN A 107 -3.77 13.05 9.03
N PRO A 108 -4.88 13.49 9.65
CA PRO A 108 -4.85 14.64 10.55
C PRO A 108 -3.86 14.44 11.71
N GLY A 109 -2.90 15.37 11.84
CA GLY A 109 -1.90 15.37 12.90
C GLY A 109 -0.73 14.39 12.74
N VAL A 110 -0.74 13.52 11.72
CA VAL A 110 0.36 12.57 11.51
C VAL A 110 0.62 12.30 10.04
N ALA A 111 1.89 12.37 9.65
CA ALA A 111 2.34 12.08 8.30
C ALA A 111 3.68 11.34 8.34
N ARG A 112 4.04 10.75 7.21
CA ARG A 112 5.29 10.01 7.03
C ARG A 112 5.71 10.03 5.57
N VAL A 113 7.01 10.21 5.34
CA VAL A 113 7.66 9.95 4.06
C VAL A 113 8.86 9.05 4.31
N ASP A 114 8.95 7.96 3.57
CA ASP A 114 10.04 7.00 3.60
C ASP A 114 10.68 6.85 2.23
N ILE A 115 11.95 6.48 2.24
CA ILE A 115 12.67 5.95 1.07
C ILE A 115 13.39 4.66 1.48
N GLY A 116 13.80 3.86 0.53
CA GLY A 116 14.70 2.75 0.84
C GLY A 116 14.73 1.63 -0.18
N PRO A 117 15.66 0.67 0.03
CA PRO A 117 15.81 -0.49 -0.82
C PRO A 117 14.66 -1.48 -0.63
N GLN A 118 14.39 -2.23 -1.69
CA GLN A 118 13.39 -3.29 -1.71
C GLN A 118 13.84 -4.44 -2.62
N ALA A 119 13.45 -5.65 -2.29
CA ALA A 119 13.49 -6.80 -3.17
C ALA A 119 12.15 -7.53 -3.13
N SER A 120 11.70 -8.00 -4.30
CA SER A 120 10.46 -8.75 -4.44
C SER A 120 10.72 -10.09 -5.13
N LEU A 121 10.19 -11.16 -4.56
CA LEU A 121 10.18 -12.50 -5.11
C LEU A 121 8.79 -12.80 -5.64
N ARG A 122 8.68 -13.11 -6.93
CA ARG A 122 7.42 -13.53 -7.58
C ARG A 122 7.54 -14.99 -8.00
N ILE A 123 6.56 -15.80 -7.60
CA ILE A 123 6.44 -17.22 -7.94
C ILE A 123 5.09 -17.43 -8.62
N ALA A 124 5.09 -17.78 -9.90
CA ALA A 124 3.88 -18.13 -10.64
C ALA A 124 3.30 -19.45 -10.13
N ALA A 125 1.99 -19.47 -9.86
CA ALA A 125 1.26 -20.61 -9.33
C ALA A 125 -0.11 -20.72 -10.00
N GLY A 126 -0.24 -21.65 -10.97
CA GLY A 126 -1.44 -21.75 -11.80
C GLY A 126 -1.63 -20.50 -12.66
N ASP A 127 -2.83 -19.93 -12.62
CA ASP A 127 -3.17 -18.67 -13.29
C ASP A 127 -2.77 -17.42 -12.47
N GLY A 128 -2.30 -17.64 -11.25
CA GLY A 128 -1.94 -16.59 -10.29
C GLY A 128 -0.44 -16.51 -10.01
N ALA A 129 -0.09 -15.69 -9.02
CA ALA A 129 1.27 -15.58 -8.53
C ALA A 129 1.32 -15.25 -7.03
N LEU A 130 2.27 -15.83 -6.31
CA LEU A 130 2.64 -15.42 -4.97
C LEU A 130 3.74 -14.36 -5.06
N ARG A 131 3.62 -13.30 -4.26
CA ARG A 131 4.61 -12.23 -4.15
C ARG A 131 5.04 -12.03 -2.71
N LEU A 132 6.34 -12.17 -2.45
CA LEU A 132 6.97 -11.82 -1.18
C LEU A 132 7.87 -10.60 -1.40
N THR A 133 7.65 -9.54 -0.64
CA THR A 133 8.44 -8.30 -0.73
C THR A 133 9.11 -8.04 0.60
N ALA A 134 10.43 -7.81 0.57
CA ALA A 134 11.22 -7.45 1.73
C ALA A 134 11.95 -6.13 1.46
N GLY A 135 12.08 -5.27 2.47
CA GLY A 135 12.74 -3.99 2.28
C GLY A 135 13.04 -3.26 3.58
N TRP A 136 13.58 -2.06 3.45
CA TRP A 136 13.81 -1.14 4.55
C TRP A 136 13.09 0.17 4.29
N ARG A 137 12.34 0.65 5.30
CA ARG A 137 11.72 1.99 5.29
C ARG A 137 12.60 2.93 6.09
N GLN A 138 13.36 3.77 5.40
CA GLN A 138 14.06 4.88 6.02
C GLN A 138 13.14 6.10 6.07
N ARG A 139 12.66 6.46 7.26
CA ARG A 139 11.85 7.67 7.43
C ARG A 139 12.73 8.89 7.22
N VAL A 140 12.34 9.73 6.25
CA VAL A 140 13.03 10.98 5.91
C VAL A 140 12.23 12.23 6.32
N ALA A 141 10.91 12.10 6.47
CA ALA A 141 10.06 13.17 7.00
C ALA A 141 8.84 12.62 7.74
N GLY A 142 8.23 13.48 8.55
CA GLY A 142 7.02 13.18 9.31
C GLY A 142 7.27 12.58 10.69
N ASN A 143 6.17 12.32 11.39
CA ASN A 143 6.13 12.00 12.82
C ASN A 143 5.43 10.66 13.11
N ALA A 144 4.98 9.91 12.10
CA ALA A 144 4.29 8.64 12.32
C ALA A 144 5.21 7.55 12.87
N SER A 145 4.80 6.90 13.96
CA SER A 145 5.49 5.74 14.56
C SER A 145 5.07 4.42 13.90
N PRO A 146 5.91 3.37 13.94
CA PRO A 146 7.29 3.32 14.47
C PRO A 146 8.28 4.11 13.60
N GLY A 147 9.56 4.19 13.99
CA GLY A 147 10.61 4.83 13.20
C GLY A 147 11.00 4.07 11.93
N SER A 148 12.25 4.23 11.47
CA SER A 148 12.79 3.45 10.36
C SER A 148 12.92 1.96 10.73
N GLY A 149 12.71 1.06 9.77
CA GLY A 149 12.76 -0.37 10.05
C GLY A 149 12.53 -1.27 8.85
N PRO A 150 12.66 -2.60 9.03
CA PRO A 150 12.39 -3.57 7.98
C PRO A 150 10.89 -3.70 7.72
N ILE A 151 10.54 -4.04 6.49
CA ILE A 151 9.19 -4.42 6.10
C ILE A 151 9.21 -5.78 5.41
N LEU A 152 8.13 -6.54 5.61
CA LEU A 152 7.86 -7.78 4.91
C LEU A 152 6.39 -7.76 4.49
N THR A 153 6.12 -8.07 3.23
CA THR A 153 4.77 -8.10 2.67
C THR A 153 4.59 -9.36 1.87
N LEU A 154 3.50 -10.07 2.11
CA LEU A 154 3.09 -11.24 1.35
C LEU A 154 1.76 -10.93 0.67
N GLY A 155 1.68 -11.18 -0.62
CA GLY A 155 0.46 -11.02 -1.40
C GLY A 155 0.35 -12.09 -2.47
N SER A 156 -0.83 -12.23 -3.05
CA SER A 156 -1.08 -13.19 -4.12
C SER A 156 -2.11 -12.65 -5.11
N ASP A 157 -1.89 -12.97 -6.38
CA ASP A 157 -2.81 -12.72 -7.49
C ASP A 157 -3.59 -14.03 -7.75
N PHE A 158 -4.93 -13.97 -7.90
CA PHE A 158 -5.81 -15.11 -8.22
C PHE A 158 -6.77 -14.76 -9.34
#